data_AF-A0A957T7U5-F1
#
_entry.id   AF-A0A957T7U5-F1
#
_cell.length_a   1.000
_cell.length_b   1.000
_cell.length_c   1.000
_cell.angle_alpha   90.00
_cell.angle_beta   90.00
_cell.angle_gamma   90.00
#
_symmetry.space_group_name_H-M   'P 1'
#
loop_
_entity.id
_entity.type
_entity.pdbx_description
1 polymer ?
#
loop_
_entity_poly.entity_id
_entity_poly.type
_entity_poly.pdbx_seq_one_letter_code
_entity_poly.pdbx_strand_id
1 'polypeptide(L)'
;PRLVYQMVDAEGGLQQDYETSVVRELPVSKDLLAYVQQGMWSVVNAPAGTARAGAVNGVTVAGKTGTAEFCAWDPELEDCADRDDQGNLPFHAWYVTYAPYEDPEIAVVVFVYDGGEGSTVGVPVAQQILDFYFNGPPPEPEATPEATEDSAAGG
;
A
#
# COMPACT_ATOMS: atom_id res chain seq x y z
N PRO A 1 15.68 -8.33 -1.68
CA PRO A 1 15.10 -7.63 -2.84
C PRO A 1 16.18 -7.45 -3.91
N ARG A 2 15.82 -7.56 -5.19
CA ARG A 2 16.73 -7.32 -6.32
C ARG A 2 16.07 -6.32 -7.28
N LEU A 3 16.87 -5.45 -7.89
CA LEU A 3 16.41 -4.46 -8.86
C LEU A 3 16.79 -4.83 -10.30
N VAL A 4 17.86 -5.61 -10.49
CA VAL A 4 18.35 -6.01 -11.80
C VAL A 4 17.83 -7.41 -12.13
N TYR A 5 17.12 -7.53 -13.24
CA TYR A 5 16.60 -8.80 -13.75
C TYR A 5 17.65 -9.53 -14.59
N GLN A 6 18.24 -8.85 -15.58
CA GLN A 6 19.27 -9.39 -16.45
C GLN A 6 20.21 -8.29 -16.94
N MET A 7 21.42 -8.66 -17.34
CA MET A 7 22.30 -7.81 -18.13
C MET A 7 22.44 -8.38 -19.53
N VAL A 8 22.30 -7.51 -20.53
CA VAL A 8 22.49 -7.85 -21.94
C VAL A 8 23.58 -6.97 -22.53
N ASP A 9 24.31 -7.50 -23.52
CA ASP A 9 25.25 -6.72 -24.32
C ASP A 9 24.54 -5.82 -25.35
N ALA A 10 25.32 -5.07 -26.14
CA ALA A 10 24.77 -4.14 -27.13
C ALA A 10 24.09 -4.87 -28.31
N GLU A 11 24.38 -6.14 -28.50
CA GLU A 11 23.84 -7.02 -29.53
C GLU A 11 22.62 -7.81 -29.04
N GLY A 12 22.20 -7.63 -27.78
CA GLY A 12 21.07 -8.33 -27.15
C GLY A 12 21.40 -9.72 -26.61
N GLY A 13 22.68 -10.09 -26.55
CA GLY A 13 23.18 -11.30 -25.92
C GLY A 13 23.07 -11.24 -24.39
N LEU A 14 22.53 -12.30 -23.78
CA LEU A 14 22.47 -12.46 -22.33
C LEU A 14 23.88 -12.60 -21.74
N GLN A 15 24.29 -11.62 -20.93
CA GLN A 15 25.56 -11.64 -20.20
C GLN A 15 25.38 -12.26 -18.81
N GLN A 16 24.28 -11.95 -18.14
CA GLN A 16 24.03 -12.45 -16.80
C GLN A 16 22.53 -12.52 -16.50
N ASP A 17 22.11 -13.71 -16.08
CA ASP A 17 20.79 -13.99 -15.54
C ASP A 17 20.88 -14.09 -14.02
N TYR A 18 19.95 -13.43 -13.31
CA TYR A 18 19.99 -13.27 -11.86
C TYR A 18 18.84 -14.03 -11.18
N GLU A 19 19.01 -15.32 -10.95
CA GLU A 19 17.98 -16.13 -10.28
C GLU A 19 17.78 -15.78 -8.79
N THR A 20 16.53 -15.87 -8.33
CA THR A 20 16.15 -15.66 -6.92
C THR A 20 16.72 -16.76 -6.03
N SER A 21 17.37 -16.38 -4.93
CA SER A 21 17.87 -17.31 -3.92
C SER A 21 17.23 -17.05 -2.56
N VAL A 22 16.93 -18.12 -1.82
CA VAL A 22 16.45 -18.03 -0.44
C VAL A 22 17.58 -17.47 0.42
N VAL A 23 17.37 -16.28 0.99
CA VAL A 23 18.36 -15.60 1.85
C VAL A 23 18.30 -16.12 3.29
N ARG A 24 17.09 -16.45 3.76
CA ARG A 24 16.85 -16.92 5.12
C ARG A 24 15.49 -17.64 5.19
N GLU A 25 15.45 -18.70 5.97
CA GLU A 25 14.20 -19.27 6.47
C GLU A 25 13.96 -18.80 7.90
N LEU A 26 12.73 -18.39 8.20
CA LEU A 26 12.36 -17.96 9.56
C LEU A 26 12.22 -19.20 10.45
N PRO A 27 12.73 -19.18 11.70
CA PRO A 27 12.63 -20.31 12.62
C PRO A 27 11.24 -20.38 13.28
N VAL A 28 10.18 -20.42 12.47
CA VAL A 28 8.78 -20.50 12.88
C VAL A 28 8.11 -21.68 12.20
N SER A 29 7.18 -22.36 12.89
CA SER A 29 6.44 -23.46 12.29
C SER A 29 5.46 -22.94 11.24
N LYS A 30 5.12 -23.80 10.26
CA LYS A 30 4.11 -23.48 9.24
C LYS A 30 2.74 -23.16 9.87
N ASP A 31 2.36 -23.86 10.93
CA ASP A 31 1.11 -23.61 11.65
C ASP A 31 1.07 -22.22 12.29
N LEU A 32 2.17 -21.81 12.94
CA LEU A 32 2.26 -20.47 13.52
C LEU A 32 2.26 -19.38 12.44
N LEU A 33 2.95 -19.62 11.33
CA LEU A 33 2.93 -18.70 10.20
C LEU A 33 1.51 -18.56 9.61
N ALA A 34 0.77 -19.67 9.51
CA ALA A 34 -0.61 -19.66 9.03
C ALA A 34 -1.54 -18.83 9.94
N TYR A 35 -1.35 -18.86 11.27
CA TYR A 35 -2.09 -17.98 12.18
C TYR A 35 -1.77 -16.50 11.98
N VAL A 36 -0.50 -16.16 11.73
CA VAL A 36 -0.10 -14.78 11.42
C VAL A 36 -0.76 -14.31 10.11
N GLN A 37 -0.70 -15.15 9.08
CA GLN A 37 -1.33 -14.89 7.78
C GLN A 37 -2.86 -14.73 7.94
N GLN A 38 -3.52 -15.59 8.71
CA GLN A 38 -4.95 -15.47 9.01
C GLN A 38 -5.28 -14.16 9.74
N GLY A 39 -4.39 -13.71 10.64
CA GLY A 39 -4.49 -12.42 11.29
C GLY A 39 -4.46 -11.27 10.27
N MET A 40 -3.50 -11.31 9.34
CA MET A 40 -3.39 -10.32 8.26
C MET A 40 -4.59 -10.35 7.31
N TRP A 41 -5.12 -11.53 7.01
CA TRP A 41 -6.36 -11.68 6.24
C TRP A 41 -7.54 -11.03 6.96
N SER A 42 -7.65 -11.23 8.27
CA SER A 42 -8.77 -10.70 9.07
C SER A 42 -8.79 -9.17 9.11
N VAL A 43 -7.63 -8.51 9.01
CA VAL A 43 -7.52 -7.05 9.00
C VAL A 43 -8.25 -6.42 7.81
N VAL A 44 -8.28 -7.11 6.67
CA VAL A 44 -8.97 -6.65 5.45
C VAL A 44 -10.39 -7.23 5.35
N ASN A 45 -10.56 -8.50 5.72
CA ASN A 45 -11.76 -9.26 5.37
C ASN A 45 -12.78 -9.45 6.51
N ALA A 46 -12.36 -9.32 7.79
CA ALA A 46 -13.28 -9.49 8.91
C ALA A 46 -14.15 -8.24 9.12
N PRO A 47 -15.37 -8.38 9.68
CA PRO A 47 -16.26 -7.25 9.94
C PRO A 47 -15.63 -6.12 10.78
N ALA A 48 -14.74 -6.48 11.73
CA ALA A 48 -14.02 -5.56 12.60
C ALA A 48 -12.58 -5.25 12.13
N GLY A 49 -12.25 -5.59 10.88
CA GLY A 49 -10.93 -5.31 10.31
C GLY A 49 -10.65 -3.82 10.14
N THR A 50 -9.40 -3.41 10.39
CA THR A 50 -8.98 -1.99 10.28
C THR A 50 -8.65 -1.55 8.86
N ALA A 51 -8.54 -2.47 7.91
CA ALA A 51 -8.14 -2.21 6.52
C ALA A 51 -9.18 -2.69 5.50
N ARG A 52 -10.48 -2.66 5.85
CA ARG A 52 -11.54 -3.12 4.95
C ARG A 52 -11.60 -2.37 3.61
N ALA A 53 -11.15 -1.12 3.59
CA ALA A 53 -11.00 -0.34 2.35
C ALA A 53 -9.88 -0.85 1.44
N GLY A 54 -9.07 -1.81 1.89
CA GLY A 54 -7.99 -2.44 1.15
C GLY A 54 -8.43 -3.62 0.27
N ALA A 55 -9.73 -3.92 0.21
CA ALA A 55 -10.26 -4.99 -0.63
C ALA A 55 -10.08 -4.67 -2.12
N VAL A 56 -9.76 -5.70 -2.90
CA VAL A 56 -9.60 -5.64 -4.36
C VAL A 56 -10.58 -6.62 -4.99
N ASN A 57 -11.26 -6.20 -6.06
CA ASN A 57 -12.24 -7.07 -6.72
C ASN A 57 -11.56 -8.31 -7.31
N GLY A 58 -12.11 -9.49 -7.03
CA GLY A 58 -11.61 -10.76 -7.53
C GLY A 58 -10.33 -11.28 -6.86
N VAL A 59 -9.77 -10.56 -5.88
CA VAL A 59 -8.49 -10.92 -5.26
C VAL A 59 -8.61 -10.89 -3.74
N THR A 60 -8.28 -12.00 -3.08
CA THR A 60 -8.20 -12.02 -1.62
C THR A 60 -6.94 -11.30 -1.16
N VAL A 61 -7.10 -10.20 -0.43
CA VAL A 61 -5.97 -9.40 0.08
C VAL A 61 -5.76 -9.66 1.57
N ALA A 62 -4.51 -9.71 2.01
CA ALA A 62 -4.12 -9.76 3.42
C ALA A 62 -3.11 -8.67 3.74
N GLY A 63 -3.28 -7.99 4.88
CA GLY A 63 -2.42 -6.88 5.24
C GLY A 63 -2.46 -6.50 6.70
N LYS A 64 -1.70 -5.47 7.08
CA LYS A 64 -1.67 -4.94 8.43
C LYS A 64 -1.41 -3.44 8.43
N THR A 65 -2.25 -2.70 9.14
CA THR A 65 -2.06 -1.26 9.40
C THR A 65 -1.05 -1.04 10.52
N GLY A 66 -0.30 0.05 10.42
CA GLY A 66 0.51 0.62 11.48
C GLY A 66 0.30 2.13 11.56
N THR A 67 0.29 2.64 12.77
CA THR A 67 0.28 4.08 13.08
C THR A 67 1.39 4.28 14.10
N ALA A 68 2.39 5.11 13.77
CA ALA A 68 3.56 5.30 14.61
C ALA A 68 3.71 6.78 14.93
N GLU A 69 3.44 7.15 16.18
CA GLU A 69 3.68 8.49 16.70
C GLU A 69 5.18 8.81 16.63
N PHE A 70 5.50 10.06 16.31
CA PHE A 70 6.87 10.53 16.24
C PHE A 70 7.02 11.94 16.78
N CYS A 71 8.27 12.30 17.07
CA CYS A 71 8.70 13.65 17.38
C CYS A 71 9.60 14.10 16.25
N ALA A 72 9.32 15.23 15.61
CA ALA A 72 10.28 15.83 14.71
C ALA A 72 11.51 16.21 15.53
N TRP A 73 12.68 15.89 14.98
CA TRP A 73 13.92 16.27 15.61
C TRP A 73 14.17 17.74 15.35
N ASP A 74 14.12 18.56 16.40
CA ASP A 74 14.54 19.96 16.38
C ASP A 74 15.60 20.20 17.47
N PRO A 75 16.83 20.58 17.12
CA PRO A 75 17.90 20.84 18.09
C PRO A 75 17.66 22.08 18.96
N GLU A 76 16.73 22.97 18.61
CA GLU A 76 16.40 24.18 19.38
C GLU A 76 15.29 23.95 20.41
N LEU A 77 14.62 22.80 20.37
CA LEU A 77 13.51 22.47 21.26
C LEU A 77 13.93 21.43 22.32
N GLU A 78 13.60 21.71 23.59
CA GLU A 78 13.89 20.80 24.72
C GLU A 78 12.92 19.61 24.79
N ASP A 79 11.74 19.74 24.19
CA ASP A 79 10.70 18.72 24.15
C ASP A 79 10.04 18.67 22.77
N CYS A 80 9.29 17.61 22.55
CA CYS A 80 8.55 17.34 21.34
C CYS A 80 7.43 18.37 21.13
N ALA A 81 7.70 19.39 20.32
CA ALA A 81 6.83 20.55 20.13
C ALA A 81 5.74 20.35 19.05
N ASP A 82 5.78 19.25 18.29
CA ASP A 82 4.85 19.00 17.17
C ASP A 82 3.45 18.58 17.60
N ARG A 83 3.07 18.85 18.86
CA ARG A 83 1.79 18.42 19.41
C ARG A 83 0.64 19.25 18.85
N ASP A 84 -0.48 18.60 18.61
CA ASP A 84 -1.73 19.30 18.30
C ASP A 84 -2.29 20.04 19.53
N ASP A 85 -3.38 20.80 19.34
CA ASP A 85 -4.06 21.54 20.42
C ASP A 85 -4.57 20.64 21.56
N GLN A 86 -4.61 19.32 21.36
CA GLN A 86 -5.02 18.31 22.33
C GLN A 86 -3.82 17.63 23.01
N GLY A 87 -2.59 17.97 22.61
CA GLY A 87 -1.35 17.42 23.13
C GLY A 87 -0.90 16.10 22.48
N ASN A 88 -1.55 15.66 21.39
CA ASN A 88 -1.18 14.42 20.70
C ASN A 88 0.01 14.64 19.77
N LEU A 89 0.84 13.60 19.61
CA LEU A 89 1.95 13.63 18.66
C LEU A 89 1.46 13.38 17.22
N PRO A 90 2.18 13.89 16.21
CA PRO A 90 1.94 13.50 14.84
C PRO A 90 2.33 12.03 14.66
N PHE A 91 1.81 11.38 13.61
CA PHE A 91 2.04 9.97 13.38
C PHE A 91 2.23 9.65 11.90
N HIS A 92 3.10 8.68 11.64
CA HIS A 92 3.32 8.14 10.31
C HIS A 92 2.29 7.06 9.96
N ALA A 93 1.85 7.07 8.71
CA ALA A 93 0.99 6.03 8.17
C ALA A 93 1.84 4.87 7.64
N TRP A 94 1.60 3.67 8.16
CA TRP A 94 2.17 2.43 7.66
C TRP A 94 1.09 1.47 7.20
N TYR A 95 1.32 0.82 6.08
CA TYR A 95 0.51 -0.33 5.69
C TYR A 95 1.38 -1.33 4.93
N VAL A 96 1.29 -2.60 5.31
CA VAL A 96 1.91 -3.71 4.59
C VAL A 96 0.80 -4.64 4.11
N THR A 97 0.90 -5.09 2.86
CA THR A 97 -0.09 -5.98 2.26
C THR A 97 0.56 -6.93 1.27
N TYR A 98 -0.05 -8.10 1.09
CA TYR A 98 0.28 -9.02 0.01
C TYR A 98 -0.99 -9.62 -0.58
N ALA A 99 -0.90 -10.08 -1.82
CA ALA A 99 -2.01 -10.68 -2.54
C ALA A 99 -1.51 -11.58 -3.69
N PRO A 100 -2.30 -12.58 -4.13
CA PRO A 100 -3.43 -13.16 -3.40
C PRO A 100 -3.05 -13.73 -2.02
N TYR A 101 -4.03 -13.90 -1.13
CA TYR A 101 -3.79 -14.45 0.21
C TYR A 101 -3.32 -15.92 0.16
N GLU A 102 -3.91 -16.69 -0.75
CA GLU A 102 -3.76 -18.13 -0.89
C GLU A 102 -2.47 -18.51 -1.63
N ASP A 103 -2.08 -17.70 -2.62
CA ASP A 103 -0.86 -17.86 -3.42
C ASP A 103 -0.23 -16.48 -3.70
N PRO A 104 0.58 -15.94 -2.79
CA PRO A 104 1.06 -14.56 -2.88
C PRO A 104 1.98 -14.29 -4.07
N GLU A 105 1.60 -13.33 -4.92
CA GLU A 105 2.36 -12.90 -6.10
C GLU A 105 3.09 -11.56 -5.89
N ILE A 106 2.49 -10.66 -5.09
CA ILE A 106 3.02 -9.32 -4.83
C ILE A 106 2.91 -8.95 -3.35
N ALA A 107 3.92 -8.25 -2.84
CA ALA A 107 3.91 -7.62 -1.51
C ALA A 107 4.23 -6.13 -1.64
N VAL A 108 3.45 -5.29 -0.95
CA VAL A 108 3.55 -3.83 -0.98
C VAL A 108 3.68 -3.30 0.44
N VAL A 109 4.58 -2.35 0.63
CA VAL A 109 4.70 -1.55 1.86
C VAL A 109 4.51 -0.09 1.50
N VAL A 110 3.54 0.56 2.14
CA VAL A 110 3.31 1.99 2.04
C VAL A 110 3.73 2.64 3.34
N PHE A 111 4.55 3.68 3.20
CA PHE A 111 4.95 4.57 4.28
C PHE A 111 4.65 6.00 3.85
N VAL A 112 3.92 6.74 4.68
CA VAL A 112 3.71 8.17 4.50
C VAL A 112 4.17 8.89 5.76
N TYR A 113 5.26 9.66 5.61
CA TYR A 113 5.77 10.52 6.66
C TYR A 113 4.72 11.55 7.04
N ASP A 114 4.51 11.73 8.33
CA ASP A 114 3.44 12.57 8.89
C ASP A 114 2.08 12.37 8.20
N GLY A 115 1.82 11.12 7.79
CA GLY A 115 0.71 10.78 6.91
C GLY A 115 -0.58 10.45 7.64
N GLY A 116 -0.64 10.55 8.96
CA GLY A 116 -1.81 10.14 9.72
C GLY A 116 -1.92 8.60 9.84
N GLU A 117 -3.15 8.08 9.91
CA GLU A 117 -3.36 6.68 10.25
C GLU A 117 -3.10 5.75 9.06
N GLY A 118 -2.48 4.60 9.30
CA GLY A 118 -2.27 3.60 8.26
C GLY A 118 -3.57 3.15 7.57
N SER A 119 -4.68 3.09 8.32
CA SER A 119 -6.02 2.73 7.84
C SER A 119 -6.62 3.76 6.87
N THR A 120 -6.35 5.04 7.08
CA THR A 120 -6.96 6.12 6.30
C THR A 120 -6.10 6.56 5.12
N VAL A 121 -4.79 6.40 5.22
CA VAL A 121 -3.84 6.85 4.19
C VAL A 121 -3.08 5.70 3.53
N GLY A 122 -2.49 4.80 4.31
CA GLY A 122 -1.69 3.69 3.76
C GLY A 122 -2.52 2.67 2.99
N VAL A 123 -3.71 2.32 3.51
CA VAL A 123 -4.60 1.31 2.92
C VAL A 123 -5.10 1.73 1.53
N PRO A 124 -5.68 2.93 1.31
CA PRO A 124 -6.15 3.32 -0.02
C PRO A 124 -5.05 3.43 -1.08
N VAL A 125 -3.83 3.81 -0.69
CA VAL A 125 -2.68 3.86 -1.63
C VAL A 125 -2.31 2.46 -2.08
N ALA A 126 -2.17 1.51 -1.14
CA ALA A 126 -1.85 0.14 -1.50
C ALA A 126 -2.97 -0.55 -2.29
N GLN A 127 -4.23 -0.24 -1.98
CA GLN A 127 -5.38 -0.76 -2.71
C GLN A 127 -5.33 -0.37 -4.19
N GLN A 128 -5.04 0.90 -4.51
CA GLN A 128 -4.90 1.34 -5.89
C GLN A 128 -3.75 0.65 -6.64
N ILE A 129 -2.62 0.39 -5.95
CA ILE A 129 -1.50 -0.36 -6.54
C ILE A 129 -1.92 -1.80 -6.86
N LEU A 130 -2.57 -2.48 -5.92
CA LEU A 130 -3.01 -3.86 -6.11
C LEU A 130 -4.13 -3.95 -7.16
N ASP A 131 -5.08 -3.04 -7.14
CA ASP A 131 -6.17 -2.99 -8.12
C ASP A 131 -5.62 -2.76 -9.53
N PHE A 132 -4.66 -1.84 -9.69
CA PHE A 132 -3.96 -1.69 -10.97
C PHE A 132 -3.21 -2.96 -11.39
N TYR A 133 -2.53 -3.63 -10.45
CA TYR A 133 -1.76 -4.84 -10.74
C TYR A 133 -2.64 -5.99 -11.24
N PHE A 134 -3.82 -6.19 -10.64
CA PHE A 134 -4.71 -7.30 -10.98
C PHE A 134 -5.79 -6.98 -12.02
N ASN A 135 -6.30 -5.74 -12.04
CA ASN A 135 -7.44 -5.32 -12.85
C ASN A 135 -7.07 -4.32 -13.96
N GLY A 136 -5.83 -3.82 -14.00
CA GLY A 136 -5.36 -2.85 -14.98
C GLY A 136 -5.72 -1.40 -14.64
N PRO A 137 -5.45 -0.43 -15.54
CA PRO A 137 -5.75 0.97 -15.30
C PRO A 137 -7.26 1.20 -15.10
N PRO A 138 -7.65 2.17 -14.24
CA PRO A 138 -9.05 2.54 -14.13
C PRO A 138 -9.57 3.04 -15.49
N PRO A 139 -10.87 2.86 -15.78
CA PRO A 139 -11.47 3.44 -16.98
C PRO A 139 -11.23 4.95 -17.01
N GLU A 140 -10.92 5.49 -18.18
CA GLU A 140 -10.79 6.93 -18.32
C GLU A 140 -12.09 7.62 -17.88
N PRO A 141 -12.01 8.75 -17.16
CA PRO A 141 -13.19 9.48 -16.76
C PRO A 141 -14.01 9.83 -18.01
N GLU A 142 -15.29 9.45 -18.03
CA GLU A 142 -16.18 9.79 -19.14
C GLU A 142 -16.15 11.30 -19.35
N ALA A 143 -15.89 11.74 -20.57
CA ALA A 143 -15.86 13.15 -20.92
C ALA A 143 -17.19 13.78 -20.51
N THR A 144 -17.14 14.73 -19.56
CA THR A 144 -18.31 15.52 -19.17
C THR A 144 -18.90 16.13 -20.44
N PRO A 145 -20.17 15.87 -20.78
CA PRO A 145 -20.77 16.51 -21.95
C PRO A 145 -20.66 18.03 -21.76
N GLU A 146 -20.01 18.70 -22.72
CA GLU A 146 -19.95 20.16 -22.76
C GLU A 146 -21.37 20.70 -22.61
N ALA A 147 -21.59 21.52 -21.59
CA ALA A 147 -22.84 22.21 -21.42
C ALA A 147 -23.07 23.05 -22.69
N THR A 148 -24.01 22.63 -23.52
CA THR A 148 -24.49 23.44 -24.63
C THR A 148 -25.07 24.72 -24.03
N GLU A 149 -24.35 25.83 -24.15
CA GLU A 149 -24.90 27.16 -23.91
C GLU A 149 -26.07 27.36 -24.88
N ASP A 150 -27.29 27.16 -24.38
CA ASP A 150 -28.49 27.48 -25.14
C ASP A 150 -28.59 29.01 -25.22
N SER A 151 -28.28 29.49 -26.41
CA SER A 151 -28.44 30.86 -26.87
C SER A 151 -29.92 31.27 -26.76
N ALA A 152 -30.33 31.80 -25.61
CA ALA A 152 -31.60 32.50 -25.46
C ALA A 152 -31.56 33.85 -26.19
N ALA A 153 -31.83 33.81 -27.50
CA ALA A 153 -32.29 34.94 -28.27
C ALA A 153 -33.81 35.09 -28.09
N GLY A 154 -34.26 36.28 -27.67
CA GLY A 154 -35.66 36.72 -27.74
C GLY A 154 -36.27 37.03 -26.37
N GLY A 155 -36.88 38.19 -26.12
CA GLY A 155 -37.13 39.37 -26.94
C GLY A 155 -37.69 40.50 -26.07
#